data_AF-A0A0H5Q7D0-F1
#
_entry.id   AF-A0A0H5Q7D0-F1
#
_cell.length_a   1.000
_cell.length_b   1.000
_cell.length_c   1.000
_cell.angle_alpha   90.00
_cell.angle_beta   90.00
_cell.angle_gamma   90.00
#
_symmetry.space_group_name_H-M   'P 1'
#
loop_
_entity.id
_entity.type
_entity.pdbx_description
1 polymer ?
#
loop_
_entity_poly.entity_id
_entity_poly.type
_entity_poly.pdbx_seq_one_letter_code
_entity_poly.pdbx_strand_id
1 'polypeptide(L)' 'MYSIHTHTSMSLSGHVTIQTTTLRNTVAERTWSRSLRVPSELELDESLAIRIYRAATDCVIDECMRPGLF' A
#
# COMPACT_ATOMS: atom_id res chain seq x y z
N MET A 1 21.08 3.70 -3.45
CA MET A 1 20.10 4.13 -2.41
C MET A 1 18.76 3.50 -2.72
N TYR A 2 18.08 2.94 -1.72
CA TYR A 2 16.72 2.41 -1.86
C TYR A 2 15.72 3.47 -1.40
N SER A 3 14.60 3.58 -2.09
CA SER A 3 13.47 4.40 -1.68
C SER A 3 12.15 3.70 -1.96
N ILE A 4 11.16 3.89 -1.09
CA ILE A 4 9.84 3.28 -1.20
C ILE A 4 8.84 4.39 -1.49
N HIS A 5 8.05 4.21 -2.54
CA HIS A 5 6.99 5.13 -2.93
C HIS A 5 5.64 4.44 -2.76
N THR A 6 4.77 4.99 -1.91
CA THR A 6 3.41 4.47 -1.73
C THR A 6 2.41 5.45 -2.33
N HIS A 7 1.57 4.94 -3.22
CA HIS A 7 0.47 5.66 -3.85
C HIS A 7 -0.86 5.03 -3.46
N THR A 8 -1.81 5.85 -3.04
CA THR A 8 -3.15 5.40 -2.63
C THR A 8 -4.19 6.04 -3.54
N SER A 9 -5.08 5.24 -4.14
CA SER A 9 -6.21 5.72 -4.93
C SER A 9 -7.52 5.13 -4.42
N MET A 10 -8.59 5.93 -4.47
CA MET A 10 -9.93 5.51 -4.07
C MET A 10 -10.85 5.50 -5.30
N SER A 11 -11.56 4.40 -5.53
CA SER A 11 -12.56 4.29 -6.58
C SER A 11 -13.94 4.72 -6.07
N LEU A 12 -14.77 5.21 -6.99
CA LEU A 12 -16.19 5.51 -6.72
C LEU A 12 -17.00 4.27 -6.30
N SER A 13 -16.48 3.07 -6.56
CA SER A 13 -17.06 1.79 -6.11
C SER A 13 -16.72 1.44 -4.65
N GLY A 14 -16.08 2.33 -3.90
CA GLY A 14 -15.72 2.10 -2.50
C GLY A 14 -14.52 1.17 -2.33
N HIS A 15 -13.61 1.11 -3.30
CA HIS A 15 -12.36 0.38 -3.15
C HIS A 15 -11.20 1.36 -2.98
N VAL A 16 -10.33 1.10 -2.02
CA VAL A 16 -9.06 1.82 -1.89
C VAL A 16 -7.96 0.89 -2.36
N THR A 17 -7.24 1.29 -3.39
CA THR A 17 -6.08 0.58 -3.89
C THR A 17 -4.82 1.28 -3.40
N ILE A 18 -3.96 0.51 -2.75
CA ILE A 18 -2.67 0.93 -2.22
C ILE A 18 -1.62 0.26 -3.08
N GLN A 19 -0.71 1.05 -3.64
CA GLN A 19 0.38 0.56 -4.46
C GLN A 19 1.69 1.04 -3.87
N THR A 20 2.60 0.10 -3.60
CA THR A 20 3.93 0.39 -3.06
C THR A 20 4.96 -0.02 -4.09
N THR A 21 5.93 0.85 -4.37
CA THR A 21 6.99 0.61 -5.34
C THR A 21 8.34 0.86 -4.69
N THR A 22 9.22 -0.13 -4.73
CA THR A 22 10.61 0.02 -4.29
C THR A 22 11.47 0.41 -5.48
N LEU A 23 12.21 1.51 -5.32
CA LEU A 23 13.16 2.02 -6.30
C LEU A 23 14.58 1.80 -5.79
N ARG A 24 15.48 1.39 -6.69
CA ARG A 24 16.92 1.39 -6.47
C ARG A 24 17.56 2.31 -7.50
N ASN A 25 18.25 3.35 -7.03
CA ASN A 25 18.88 4.35 -7.92
C ASN A 25 17.91 4.87 -9.00
N THR A 26 16.68 5.23 -8.60
CA THR A 26 15.57 5.71 -9.46
C THR A 26 14.94 4.69 -10.41
N VAL A 27 15.46 3.45 -10.48
CA VAL A 27 14.84 2.36 -11.26
C VAL A 27 13.82 1.63 -10.39
N ALA A 28 12.61 1.44 -10.92
CA ALA A 28 11.60 0.62 -10.26
C ALA A 28 12.00 -0.85 -10.28
N GLU A 29 12.29 -1.41 -9.10
CA GLU A 29 12.66 -2.82 -8.98
C GLU A 29 11.41 -3.69 -8.85
N ARG A 30 10.43 -3.24 -8.07
CA ARG A 30 9.23 -4.01 -7.81
C ARG A 30 8.08 -3.13 -7.33
N THR A 31 6.88 -3.55 -7.69
CA THR A 31 5.61 -2.91 -7.34
C THR A 31 4.67 -3.94 -6.74
N TRP A 32 4.04 -3.59 -5.63
CA TRP A 32 2.95 -4.36 -5.01
C TRP A 32 1.69 -3.53 -4.98
N SER A 33 0.55 -4.19 -5.12
CA SER A 33 -0.75 -3.55 -4.93
C SER A 33 -1.62 -4.36 -3.98
N ARG A 34 -2.41 -3.65 -3.18
CA ARG A 34 -3.43 -4.22 -2.32
C ARG A 34 -4.69 -3.37 -2.41
N SER A 35 -5.82 -4.02 -2.62
CA SER A 35 -7.12 -3.34 -2.63
C SER A 35 -7.89 -3.68 -1.35
N LEU A 36 -8.39 -2.64 -0.69
CA LEU A 36 -9.28 -2.72 0.45
C LEU A 36 -10.69 -2.36 0.02
N ARG A 37 -11.67 -3.12 0.49
CA ARG A 37 -13.08 -2.73 0.37
C ARG A 37 -13.43 -1.78 1.51
N VAL A 38 -13.94 -0.61 1.14
CA VAL A 38 -14.52 0.39 2.04
C VAL A 38 -16.04 0.24 1.91
N PRO A 39 -16.72 -0.21 2.96
CA PRO A 39 -18.18 -0.18 3.01
C PRO A 39 -18.66 1.24 2.75
N SER A 40 -19.68 1.41 1.91
CA SER A 40 -20.28 2.71 1.59
C SER A 40 -20.87 3.44 2.81
N GLU A 41 -21.07 2.72 3.91
CA GLU A 41 -21.57 3.25 5.19
C GLU A 41 -20.45 3.83 6.08
N LEU A 42 -19.16 3.60 5.75
CA LEU A 42 -18.07 4.22 6.49
C LEU A 42 -17.91 5.67 6.00
N GLU A 43 -18.33 6.62 6.83
CA GLU A 43 -17.83 7.99 6.77
C GLU A 43 -16.29 7.95 6.76
N LEU A 44 -15.65 8.86 6.03
CA LEU A 44 -14.19 9.03 5.99
C LEU A 44 -13.69 9.36 7.41
N ASP A 45 -13.46 8.32 8.21
CA ASP A 45 -13.09 8.43 9.62
C ASP A 45 -11.63 8.03 9.86
N GLU A 46 -11.17 8.27 11.08
CA GLU A 46 -9.83 7.87 11.53
C GLU A 46 -9.61 6.36 11.39
N SER A 47 -10.66 5.55 11.57
CA SER A 47 -10.60 4.09 11.43
C SER A 47 -10.21 3.66 10.02
N LEU A 48 -10.74 4.32 8.98
CA LEU A 48 -10.38 4.05 7.60
C LEU A 48 -8.92 4.46 7.30
N ALA A 49 -8.50 5.63 7.79
CA ALA A 49 -7.11 6.06 7.65
C ALA A 49 -6.15 5.03 8.28
N ILE A 50 -6.44 4.56 9.49
CA ILE A 50 -5.66 3.50 10.17
C ILE A 50 -5.63 2.22 9.33
N ARG A 51 -6.75 1.79 8.74
CA ARG A 51 -6.80 0.60 7.89
C ARG A 51 -5.94 0.73 6.64
N ILE A 52 -5.97 1.90 5.99
CA ILE A 52 -5.14 2.21 4.82
C ILE A 52 -3.66 2.17 5.20
N TYR A 53 -3.28 2.85 6.30
CA TYR A 53 -1.90 2.85 6.79
C TYR A 53 -1.41 1.46 7.11
N ARG A 54 -2.21 0.66 7.85
CA ARG A 54 -1.85 -0.73 8.17
C ARG A 54 -1.67 -1.56 6.90
N ALA A 55 -2.57 -1.44 5.92
CA ALA A 55 -2.44 -2.20 4.68
C ALA A 55 -1.23 -1.78 3.83
N ALA A 56 -0.85 -0.49 3.85
CA ALA A 56 0.38 -0.02 3.24
C ALA A 56 1.61 -0.56 3.97
N THR A 57 1.61 -0.53 5.30
CA THR A 57 2.68 -1.11 6.13
C THR A 57 2.83 -2.61 5.90
N ASP A 58 1.72 -3.36 5.83
CA ASP A 58 1.74 -4.79 5.52
C ASP A 58 2.42 -5.06 4.18
N CYS A 59 2.15 -4.26 3.14
CA CYS A 59 2.81 -4.41 1.84
C CYS A 59 4.34 -4.24 1.94
N VAL A 60 4.81 -3.32 2.78
CA VAL A 60 6.24 -3.07 3.01
C VAL A 60 6.86 -4.17 3.88
N ILE A 61 6.15 -4.61 4.94
CA ILE A 61 6.65 -5.65 5.83
C ILE A 61 6.72 -7.01 5.12
N ASP A 62 5.72 -7.37 4.30
CA ASP A 62 5.75 -8.58 3.48
C ASP A 62 6.97 -8.60 2.53
N GLU A 63 7.45 -7.44 2.10
CA GLU A 63 8.69 -7.31 1.35
C GLU A 63 9.92 -7.48 2.26
N CYS A 64 9.99 -6.77 3.38
CA CYS A 64 11.16 -6.81 4.28
C CYS A 64 11.34 -8.16 4.98
N MET A 65 10.27 -8.90 5.25
CA MET A 65 10.27 -10.13 6.04
C MET A 65 10.25 -11.41 5.20
N ARG A 66 10.15 -11.33 3.86
CA ARG A 66 10.25 -12.51 2.99
C ARG A 66 11.71 -12.98 2.93
N PRO A 67 12.06 -14.14 3.53
CA PRO A 67 13.41 -14.64 3.49
C PRO A 67 13.77 -15.03 2.03
N GLY A 68 14.88 -14.50 1.51
CA GLY A 68 15.42 -14.83 0.19
C GLY A 68 15.53 -13.69 -0.82
N LEU A 69 15.38 -12.42 -0.39
CA LEU A 69 15.42 -11.25 -1.28
C LEU A 69 16.56 -10.24 -1.01
N PHE A 70 17.60 -10.65 -0.27
CA PHE A 70 18.87 -9.93 -0.14
C PHE A 70 20.04 -10.87 -0.44
#